data_AF-A0A9E1P6X5-F1
#
_entry.id   AF-A0A9E1P6X5-F1
#
_cell.length_a   1.000
_cell.length_b   1.000
_cell.length_c   1.000
_cell.angle_alpha   90.00
_cell.angle_beta   90.00
_cell.angle_gamma   90.00
#
_symmetry.space_group_name_H-M   'P 1'
#
loop_
_entity.id
_entity.type
_entity.pdbx_description
1 polymer ?
#
loop_
_entity_poly.entity_id
_entity_poly.type
_entity_poly.pdbx_seq_one_letter_code
_entity_poly.pdbx_strand_id
1 'polypeptide(L)'
;MIADQIKKYVPETWLQDHWDEFITLAGKLTTTLIISTAIEKKWTKPMKTPEDFKFFFEDEAKQKKISATEVEYYFFEAGRLKARNYVFEKHCVPLLPKNEAGESKFTLEMLLSFVNSTVNHAELLKS
;
A
#
# COMPACT_ATOMS: atom_id res chain seq x y z
N MET A 1 19.10 -15.38 -6.23
CA MET A 1 18.76 -14.28 -5.29
C MET A 1 17.60 -14.71 -4.40
N ILE A 2 17.37 -14.03 -3.27
CA ILE A 2 16.24 -14.31 -2.35
C ILE A 2 14.89 -14.24 -3.07
N ALA A 3 14.74 -13.29 -3.99
CA ALA A 3 13.57 -13.18 -4.84
C ALA A 3 13.29 -14.48 -5.64
N ASP A 4 14.31 -15.11 -6.21
CA ASP A 4 14.16 -16.36 -6.98
C ASP A 4 13.76 -17.56 -6.12
N GLN A 5 14.00 -17.50 -4.80
CA GLN A 5 13.54 -18.55 -3.89
C GLN A 5 12.05 -18.39 -3.58
N ILE A 6 11.57 -17.15 -3.42
CA ILE A 6 10.15 -16.86 -3.15
C ILE A 6 9.30 -17.09 -4.41
N LYS A 7 9.80 -16.74 -5.61
CA LYS A 7 9.11 -17.00 -6.91
C LYS A 7 8.78 -18.46 -7.18
N LYS A 8 9.42 -19.42 -6.50
CA LYS A 8 9.09 -20.84 -6.63
C LYS A 8 7.74 -21.20 -6.01
N TYR A 9 7.26 -20.38 -5.08
CA TYR A 9 6.07 -20.64 -4.28
C TYR A 9 4.95 -19.64 -4.56
N VAL A 10 5.32 -18.40 -4.92
CA VAL A 10 4.37 -17.32 -5.19
C VAL A 10 4.16 -17.19 -6.70
N PRO A 11 2.92 -17.26 -7.21
CA PRO A 11 2.62 -17.03 -8.63
C PRO A 11 3.10 -15.66 -9.09
N GLU A 12 3.54 -15.52 -10.34
CA GLU A 12 3.91 -14.20 -10.88
C GLU A 12 2.71 -13.24 -10.97
N THR A 13 1.51 -13.80 -11.10
CA THR A 13 0.23 -13.08 -11.19
C THR A 13 -0.39 -12.79 -9.82
N TRP A 14 0.32 -13.03 -8.72
CA TRP A 14 -0.26 -13.02 -7.36
C TRP A 14 -1.05 -11.74 -7.01
N LEU A 15 -0.66 -10.58 -7.53
CA LEU A 15 -1.38 -9.34 -7.29
C LEU A 15 -2.54 -9.17 -8.27
N GLN A 16 -2.36 -9.56 -9.53
CA GLN A 16 -3.38 -9.51 -10.58
C GLN A 16 -4.57 -10.44 -10.25
N ASP A 17 -4.28 -11.62 -9.70
CA ASP A 17 -5.30 -12.59 -9.26
C ASP A 17 -6.19 -12.06 -8.12
N HIS A 18 -5.74 -11.00 -7.45
CA HIS A 18 -6.41 -10.33 -6.33
C HIS A 18 -6.60 -8.83 -6.57
N TRP A 19 -6.67 -8.40 -7.84
CA TRP A 19 -6.67 -6.98 -8.19
C TRP A 19 -7.86 -6.20 -7.59
N ASP A 20 -9.06 -6.77 -7.62
CA ASP A 20 -10.26 -6.12 -7.07
C ASP A 20 -10.16 -5.93 -5.54
N GLU A 21 -9.59 -6.90 -4.84
CA GLU A 21 -9.32 -6.80 -3.40
C GLU A 21 -8.26 -5.72 -3.15
N PHE A 22 -7.18 -5.70 -3.94
CA PHE A 22 -6.14 -4.68 -3.86
C PHE A 22 -6.69 -3.26 -4.05
N ILE A 23 -7.46 -3.01 -5.12
CA ILE A 23 -8.04 -1.68 -5.39
C ILE A 23 -8.99 -1.25 -4.28
N THR A 24 -9.85 -2.15 -3.82
CA THR A 24 -10.80 -1.88 -2.73
C THR A 24 -10.07 -1.53 -1.42
N LEU A 25 -9.02 -2.29 -1.08
CA LEU A 25 -8.21 -2.03 0.12
C LEU A 25 -7.40 -0.75 -0.02
N ALA A 26 -6.79 -0.50 -1.17
CA ALA A 26 -6.01 0.71 -1.42
C ALA A 26 -6.85 1.97 -1.21
N GLY A 27 -8.06 2.02 -1.78
CA GLY A 27 -8.98 3.13 -1.57
C GLY A 27 -9.32 3.34 -0.09
N LYS A 28 -9.74 2.27 0.61
CA LYS A 28 -10.07 2.34 2.04
C LYS A 28 -8.88 2.80 2.89
N LEU A 29 -7.71 2.21 2.69
CA LEU A 29 -6.50 2.52 3.45
C LEU A 29 -6.00 3.94 3.18
N THR A 30 -6.08 4.42 1.95
CA THR A 30 -5.78 5.83 1.62
C THR A 30 -6.75 6.76 2.35
N THR A 31 -8.06 6.54 2.24
CA THR A 31 -9.05 7.39 2.93
C THR A 31 -8.85 7.38 4.44
N THR A 32 -8.64 6.21 5.04
CA THR A 32 -8.36 6.08 6.47
C THR A 32 -7.08 6.84 6.84
N LEU A 33 -6.00 6.70 6.07
CA LEU A 33 -4.75 7.39 6.34
C LEU A 33 -4.93 8.92 6.31
N ILE A 34 -5.64 9.45 5.31
CA ILE A 34 -5.90 10.89 5.20
C ILE A 34 -6.72 11.38 6.41
N ILE A 35 -7.79 10.66 6.77
CA ILE A 35 -8.63 11.02 7.92
C ILE A 35 -7.82 10.97 9.23
N SER A 36 -7.03 9.93 9.44
CA SER A 36 -6.16 9.81 10.62
C SER A 36 -5.16 10.95 10.70
N THR A 37 -4.47 11.28 9.61
CA THR A 37 -3.53 12.41 9.58
C THR A 37 -4.24 13.75 9.82
N ALA A 38 -5.44 13.95 9.27
CA ALA A 38 -6.24 15.14 9.53
C ALA A 38 -6.59 15.26 11.03
N ILE A 39 -6.98 14.16 11.68
CA ILE A 39 -7.26 14.12 13.13
C ILE A 39 -6.01 14.44 13.95
N GLU A 40 -4.87 13.81 13.63
CA GLU A 40 -3.59 14.05 14.31
C GLU A 40 -3.15 15.52 14.22
N LYS A 41 -3.42 16.15 13.07
CA LYS A 41 -3.16 17.57 12.83
C LYS A 41 -4.24 18.50 13.37
N LYS A 42 -5.24 17.97 14.08
CA LYS A 42 -6.37 18.73 14.65
C LYS A 42 -7.14 19.51 13.58
N TRP A 43 -7.28 18.94 12.39
CA TRP A 43 -8.09 19.50 11.31
C TRP A 43 -9.53 19.69 11.78
N THR A 44 -10.04 20.90 11.60
CA THR A 44 -11.33 21.32 12.20
C THR A 44 -12.52 21.10 11.29
N LYS A 45 -12.30 20.88 9.99
CA LYS A 45 -13.36 20.64 9.02
C LYS A 45 -13.71 19.15 8.93
N PRO A 46 -14.97 18.79 8.66
CA PRO A 46 -15.34 17.40 8.39
C PRO A 46 -14.58 16.85 7.18
N MET A 47 -14.29 15.55 7.19
CA MET A 47 -13.66 14.83 6.08
C MET A 47 -14.66 13.84 5.49
N LYS A 48 -15.64 14.33 4.72
CA LYS A 48 -16.77 13.52 4.24
C LYS A 48 -16.95 13.57 2.72
N THR A 49 -16.63 14.70 2.11
CA THR A 49 -16.79 14.94 0.68
C THR A 49 -15.44 15.00 -0.03
N PRO A 50 -15.37 14.70 -1.34
CA PRO A 50 -14.14 14.88 -2.14
C PRO A 50 -13.49 16.26 -1.96
N GLU A 51 -14.31 17.32 -1.87
CA GLU A 51 -13.85 18.69 -1.66
C GLU A 51 -13.13 18.87 -0.32
N ASP A 52 -13.59 18.19 0.75
CA ASP A 52 -12.94 18.25 2.07
C ASP A 52 -11.50 17.73 2.01
N PHE A 53 -11.28 16.63 1.28
CA PHE A 53 -9.95 16.07 1.07
C PHE A 53 -9.06 17.03 0.28
N LYS A 54 -9.61 17.66 -0.77
CA LYS A 54 -8.87 18.66 -1.55
C LYS A 54 -8.41 19.84 -0.69
N PHE A 55 -9.27 20.38 0.16
CA PHE A 55 -8.89 21.47 1.07
C PHE A 55 -7.81 21.06 2.06
N PHE A 56 -7.88 19.83 2.57
CA PHE A 56 -6.85 19.28 3.43
C PHE A 56 -5.50 19.17 2.69
N PHE A 57 -5.49 18.68 1.44
CA PHE A 57 -4.27 18.59 0.64
C PHE A 57 -3.66 19.94 0.32
N GLU A 58 -4.48 20.95 0.01
CA GLU A 58 -4.01 22.32 -0.22
C GLU A 58 -3.38 22.94 1.04
N ASP A 59 -3.89 22.62 2.23
CA ASP A 59 -3.31 23.07 3.49
C ASP A 59 -1.98 22.36 3.80
N GLU A 60 -1.94 21.03 3.67
CA GLU A 60 -0.72 20.24 3.82
C GLU A 60 0.38 20.69 2.85
N ALA A 61 0.01 21.00 1.61
CA ALA A 61 0.89 21.51 0.57
C ALA A 61 1.55 22.82 0.98
N LYS A 62 0.78 23.76 1.53
CA LYS A 62 1.30 25.04 2.06
C LYS A 62 2.27 24.82 3.21
N GLN A 63 1.95 23.94 4.15
CA GLN A 63 2.81 23.64 5.30
C GLN A 63 4.14 22.99 4.85
N LYS A 64 4.10 22.08 3.88
CA LYS A 64 5.25 21.32 3.39
C LYS A 64 6.01 22.00 2.25
N LYS A 65 5.48 23.10 1.70
CA LYS A 65 6.01 23.82 0.53
C LYS A 65 6.16 22.91 -0.71
N ILE A 66 5.15 22.07 -0.93
CA ILE A 66 5.00 21.19 -2.11
C ILE A 66 3.64 21.43 -2.75
N SER A 67 3.35 20.80 -3.88
CA SER A 67 2.02 20.90 -4.52
C SER A 67 0.97 20.02 -3.81
N ALA A 68 -0.31 20.40 -3.94
CA ALA A 68 -1.43 19.57 -3.46
C ALA A 68 -1.45 18.19 -4.14
N THR A 69 -1.07 18.13 -5.42
CA THR A 69 -0.94 16.88 -6.17
C THR A 69 0.14 15.97 -5.61
N GLU A 70 1.28 16.51 -5.15
CA GLU A 70 2.31 15.70 -4.49
C GLU A 70 1.86 15.16 -3.12
N VAL A 71 1.10 15.95 -2.36
CA VAL A 71 0.48 15.48 -1.10
C VAL A 71 -0.50 14.34 -1.39
N GLU A 72 -1.39 14.54 -2.35
CA GLU A 72 -2.37 13.55 -2.77
C GLU A 72 -1.69 12.25 -3.22
N TYR A 73 -0.67 12.36 -4.09
CA TYR A 73 0.13 11.23 -4.55
C TYR A 73 0.78 10.46 -3.39
N TYR A 74 1.33 11.16 -2.40
CA TYR A 74 1.90 10.54 -1.20
C TYR A 74 0.89 9.66 -0.46
N PHE A 75 -0.34 10.15 -0.25
CA PHE A 75 -1.38 9.38 0.42
C PHE A 75 -1.87 8.18 -0.41
N PHE A 76 -1.97 8.34 -1.73
CA PHE A 76 -2.31 7.24 -2.63
C PHE A 76 -1.25 6.14 -2.61
N GLU A 77 0.03 6.49 -2.78
CA GLU A 77 1.11 5.51 -2.76
C GLU A 77 1.22 4.82 -1.40
N ALA A 78 1.06 5.54 -0.30
CA ALA A 78 1.06 4.95 1.04
C ALA A 78 -0.08 3.93 1.23
N GLY A 79 -1.30 4.25 0.76
CA GLY A 79 -2.43 3.31 0.83
C GLY A 79 -2.26 2.09 -0.07
N ARG A 80 -1.76 2.28 -1.30
CA ARG A 80 -1.44 1.19 -2.24
C ARG A 80 -0.35 0.27 -1.69
N LEU A 81 0.70 0.82 -1.11
CA LEU A 81 1.77 0.05 -0.47
C LEU A 81 1.22 -0.84 0.65
N LYS A 82 0.39 -0.27 1.53
CA LYS A 82 -0.24 -1.04 2.62
C LYS A 82 -1.19 -2.12 2.09
N ALA A 83 -2.02 -1.80 1.11
CA ALA A 83 -2.94 -2.76 0.49
C ALA A 83 -2.19 -3.93 -0.15
N ARG A 84 -1.11 -3.63 -0.90
CA ARG A 84 -0.25 -4.64 -1.52
C ARG A 84 0.35 -5.59 -0.48
N ASN A 85 0.91 -5.04 0.59
CA ASN A 85 1.49 -5.86 1.66
C ASN A 85 0.44 -6.75 2.31
N TYR A 86 -0.78 -6.23 2.52
CA TYR A 86 -1.89 -7.00 3.07
C TYR A 86 -2.32 -8.16 2.15
N VAL A 87 -2.49 -7.90 0.85
CA VAL A 87 -2.83 -8.94 -0.14
C VAL A 87 -1.74 -10.02 -0.18
N PHE A 88 -0.48 -9.62 -0.16
CA PHE A 88 0.64 -10.57 -0.12
C PHE A 88 0.65 -11.39 1.17
N GLU A 89 0.47 -10.75 2.33
CA GLU A 89 0.42 -11.42 3.62
C GLU A 89 -0.73 -12.43 3.69
N LYS A 90 -1.89 -12.07 3.15
CA LYS A 90 -3.09 -12.91 3.19
C LYS A 90 -2.99 -14.12 2.26
N HIS A 91 -2.51 -13.92 1.04
CA HIS A 91 -2.62 -14.94 -0.02
C HIS A 91 -1.31 -15.62 -0.38
N CYS A 92 -0.16 -14.95 -0.18
CA CYS A 92 1.13 -15.47 -0.60
C CYS A 92 1.93 -16.08 0.57
N VAL A 93 1.92 -15.44 1.74
CA VAL A 93 2.64 -15.96 2.92
C VAL A 93 2.22 -17.38 3.32
N PRO A 94 0.93 -17.78 3.24
CA PRO A 94 0.53 -19.16 3.53
C PRO A 94 1.12 -20.21 2.57
N LEU A 95 1.52 -19.83 1.36
CA LEU A 95 2.12 -20.72 0.36
C LEU A 95 3.60 -20.98 0.64
N LEU A 96 4.22 -20.18 1.51
CA LEU A 96 5.64 -20.26 1.78
C LEU A 96 5.95 -21.45 2.70
N PRO A 97 7.11 -22.10 2.51
CA PRO A 97 7.57 -23.15 3.41
C PRO A 97 7.71 -22.64 4.84
N LYS A 98 7.26 -23.47 5.78
CA LYS A 98 7.32 -23.19 7.22
C LYS A 98 8.44 -23.99 7.90
N ASN A 99 8.98 -23.45 9.00
CA ASN A 99 9.87 -24.16 9.90
C ASN A 99 9.09 -25.16 10.78
N GLU A 100 9.78 -25.89 11.64
CA GLU A 100 9.16 -26.87 12.56
C GLU A 100 8.21 -26.23 13.58
N ALA A 101 8.38 -24.94 13.87
CA ALA A 101 7.49 -24.14 14.72
C ALA A 101 6.26 -23.58 13.97
N GLY A 102 6.12 -23.84 12.67
CA GLY A 102 5.01 -23.35 11.85
C GLY A 102 5.16 -21.91 11.34
N GLU A 103 6.33 -21.29 11.54
CA GLU A 103 6.63 -19.94 11.09
C GLU A 103 7.23 -19.95 9.67
N SER A 104 7.08 -18.85 8.93
CA SER A 104 7.70 -18.71 7.60
C SER A 104 9.21 -18.90 7.68
N LYS A 105 9.79 -19.70 6.77
CA LYS A 105 11.26 -19.81 6.61
C LYS A 105 11.91 -18.52 6.07
N PHE A 106 11.11 -17.60 5.53
CA PHE A 106 11.55 -16.31 5.04
C PHE A 106 11.28 -15.22 6.07
N THR A 107 12.26 -14.34 6.28
CA THR A 107 12.12 -13.19 7.20
C THR A 107 11.23 -12.11 6.60
N LEU A 108 10.66 -11.26 7.45
CA LEU A 108 9.85 -10.12 7.01
C LEU A 108 10.59 -9.22 6.00
N GLU A 109 11.88 -8.94 6.24
CA GLU A 109 12.70 -8.12 5.34
C GLU A 109 12.80 -8.73 3.93
N MET A 110 12.99 -10.05 3.85
CA MET A 110 13.04 -10.79 2.58
C MET A 110 11.72 -10.70 1.82
N LEU A 111 10.59 -10.83 2.54
CA LEU A 111 9.26 -10.74 1.96
C LEU A 111 8.95 -9.34 1.45
N LEU A 112 9.27 -8.30 2.23
CA LEU A 112 9.08 -6.91 1.81
C LEU A 112 9.96 -6.56 0.61
N SER A 113 11.21 -7.03 0.58
CA SER A 113 12.10 -6.86 -0.57
C SER A 113 11.53 -7.51 -1.84
N PHE A 114 10.96 -8.72 -1.71
CA PHE A 114 10.29 -9.40 -2.81
C PHE A 114 9.07 -8.62 -3.33
N VAL A 115 8.17 -8.22 -2.43
CA VAL A 115 6.97 -7.46 -2.79
C VAL A 115 7.32 -6.14 -3.49
N ASN A 116 8.35 -5.44 -3.00
CA ASN A 116 8.80 -4.18 -3.60
C ASN A 116 9.45 -4.36 -4.98
N SER A 117 10.10 -5.50 -5.23
CA SER A 117 10.79 -5.78 -6.51
C SER A 117 9.91 -6.37 -7.59
N THR A 118 8.77 -6.97 -7.23
CA THR A 118 7.87 -7.64 -8.19
C THR A 118 6.75 -6.74 -8.70
N VAL A 119 6.48 -5.62 -8.04
CA VAL A 119 5.47 -4.64 -8.47
C VAL A 119 6.20 -3.37 -8.90
N ASN A 120 6.52 -3.30 -10.19
CA ASN A 120 7.19 -2.16 -10.79
C ASN A 120 6.29 -0.93 -10.75
N HIS A 121 6.85 0.25 -10.46
CA HIS A 121 6.13 1.54 -10.46
C HIS A 121 5.41 1.82 -11.80
N ALA A 122 5.86 1.22 -12.90
CA ALA A 122 5.28 1.38 -14.23
C ALA A 122 3.92 0.68 -14.43
N GLU A 123 3.58 -0.36 -13.66
CA GLU A 123 2.23 -0.96 -13.72
C GLU A 123 1.17 -0.08 -13.04
N LEU A 124 1.60 0.87 -12.20
CA LEU A 124 0.72 1.86 -11.56
C LEU A 124 0.27 3.00 -12.50
N LEU A 125 0.88 3.13 -13.69
CA LEU A 125 0.60 4.17 -14.69
C LEU A 125 -0.34 3.72 -15.83
N LYS A 126 -0.81 2.47 -15.82
CA LYS A 126 -1.73 1.93 -16.86
C LYS A 126 -3.22 2.06 -16.53
N SER A 127 -3.59 2.84 -15.50
CA SER A 127 -4.99 3.18 -15.19
C SER A 127 -5.40 4.50 -15.81
#